data_AF-A0AA40SRL3-F1
#
_entry.id   AF-A0AA40SRL3-F1
#
_cell.length_a   1.000
_cell.length_b   1.000
_cell.length_c   1.000
_cell.angle_alpha   90.00
_cell.angle_beta   90.00
_cell.angle_gamma   90.00
#
_symmetry.space_group_name_H-M   'P 1'
#
loop_
_entity.id
_entity.type
_entity.pdbx_description
1 polymer ?
#
loop_
_entity_poly.entity_id
_entity_poly.type
_entity_poly.pdbx_seq_one_letter_code
_entity_poly.pdbx_strand_id
1 'polypeptide(L)'
;MARSSAGESVLHKHLRVLDCFDAWHPFLTLSEIAESAGLARSSAHRLVAELEREGLLERLPDRTYRLGVRLWEYASRTPGAVGLREIARPWLGAVHERVRQHVQLGVLSGRDVLFIERMSTPDAVVNATLIGGRIPLHASSSGLVLLAHADPSVIAAVAESDLRVYTDHTIRTGTELSAVLRRVRAEGWAVTEGHIHPESRGIAVPVHGPDGSVYAAAGVVVPTDGSSPAPYVELLHRAARGITRDLAEAYRADVDERPHGIRRLMRGSTRSLAYLESLEHDPADPGLS
;
A
#
# COMPACT_ATOMS: atom_id res chain seq x y z
N MET A 1 -35.55 4.45 30.16
CA MET A 1 -35.28 3.55 29.01
C MET A 1 -34.33 4.28 28.07
N ALA A 2 -33.08 3.84 28.02
CA ALA A 2 -32.03 4.49 27.26
C ALA A 2 -32.26 4.29 25.75
N ARG A 3 -32.29 5.40 25.00
CA ARG A 3 -32.24 5.38 23.54
C ARG A 3 -30.88 4.84 23.12
N SER A 4 -30.86 3.65 22.52
CA SER A 4 -29.71 3.18 21.77
C SER A 4 -29.49 4.15 20.60
N SER A 5 -28.48 5.02 20.70
CA SER A 5 -27.90 5.56 19.47
C SER A 5 -27.32 4.37 18.72
N ALA A 6 -27.60 4.27 17.42
CA ALA A 6 -26.71 3.57 16.51
C ALA A 6 -25.39 4.37 16.50
N GLY A 7 -24.60 4.20 17.58
CA GLY A 7 -23.54 5.10 17.97
C GLY A 7 -22.23 4.64 17.37
N GLU A 8 -21.72 5.41 16.40
CA GLU A 8 -20.34 5.34 15.95
C GLU A 8 -19.40 5.27 17.17
N SER A 9 -18.58 4.20 17.22
CA SER A 9 -17.72 3.92 18.36
C SER A 9 -16.64 4.98 18.51
N VAL A 10 -16.10 5.11 19.73
CA VAL A 10 -14.97 6.02 19.99
C VAL A 10 -13.75 5.64 19.13
N LEU A 11 -13.52 4.35 18.89
CA LEU A 11 -12.47 3.88 17.98
C LEU A 11 -12.68 4.42 16.56
N HIS A 12 -13.90 4.35 16.03
CA HIS A 12 -14.19 4.84 14.69
C HIS A 12 -13.94 6.35 14.56
N LYS A 13 -14.22 7.13 15.62
CA LYS A 13 -13.91 8.57 15.64
C LYS A 13 -12.41 8.86 15.63
N HIS A 14 -11.62 8.04 16.33
CA HIS A 14 -10.15 8.13 16.26
C HIS A 14 -9.64 7.81 14.85
N LEU A 15 -10.17 6.77 14.20
CA LEU A 15 -9.82 6.43 12.82
C LEU A 15 -10.14 7.58 11.85
N ARG A 16 -11.32 8.20 11.98
CA ARG A 16 -11.67 9.39 11.17
C ARG A 16 -10.69 10.54 11.34
N VAL A 17 -10.16 10.76 12.55
CA VAL A 17 -9.12 11.79 12.78
C VAL A 17 -7.81 11.41 12.07
N LEU A 18 -7.42 10.14 12.11
CA LEU A 18 -6.22 9.67 11.39
C LEU A 18 -6.40 9.72 9.87
N ASP A 19 -7.60 9.41 9.36
CA ASP A 19 -7.96 9.44 7.94
C ASP A 19 -7.98 10.86 7.35
N CYS A 20 -7.99 11.92 8.18
CA CYS A 20 -7.85 13.29 7.70
C CYS A 20 -6.48 13.57 7.08
N PHE A 21 -5.44 12.81 7.46
CA PHE A 21 -4.08 13.02 7.00
C PHE A 21 -3.81 12.19 5.75
N ASP A 22 -3.32 12.85 4.70
CA ASP A 22 -2.89 12.19 3.48
C ASP A 22 -1.65 12.88 2.89
N ALA A 23 -1.23 12.46 1.70
CA ALA A 23 -0.05 13.02 1.04
C ALA A 23 -0.21 14.50 0.62
N TRP A 24 -1.44 15.00 0.47
CA TRP A 24 -1.77 16.39 0.16
C TRP A 24 -1.98 17.23 1.42
N HIS A 25 -2.41 16.61 2.51
CA HIS A 25 -2.70 17.22 3.80
C HIS A 25 -1.87 16.60 4.94
N PRO A 26 -0.52 16.62 4.86
CA PRO A 26 0.32 15.99 5.87
C PRO A 26 0.39 16.77 7.19
N PHE A 27 -0.01 18.05 7.17
CA PHE A 27 -0.03 18.94 8.33
C PHE A 27 -1.40 19.60 8.43
N LEU A 28 -2.08 19.45 9.56
CA LEU A 28 -3.43 19.98 9.77
C LEU A 28 -3.57 20.65 11.13
N THR A 29 -4.28 21.77 11.18
CA THR A 29 -4.72 22.39 12.43
C THR A 29 -5.88 21.62 13.05
N LEU A 30 -6.13 21.84 14.34
CA LEU A 30 -7.28 21.23 15.02
C LEU A 30 -8.63 21.58 14.36
N SER A 31 -8.76 22.79 13.80
CA SER A 31 -9.99 23.22 13.14
C SER A 31 -10.22 22.41 11.85
N GLU A 32 -9.17 22.24 11.04
CA GLU A 32 -9.26 21.47 9.80
C GLU A 32 -9.51 19.98 10.07
N ILE A 33 -8.90 19.42 11.12
CA ILE A 33 -9.20 18.06 11.58
C ILE A 33 -10.67 17.96 12.01
N ALA A 34 -11.18 18.90 12.79
CA ALA A 34 -12.57 18.87 13.24
C ALA A 34 -13.56 18.94 12.07
N GLU A 35 -13.27 19.79 11.09
CA GLU A 35 -14.09 19.95 9.88
C GLU A 35 -14.04 18.72 8.98
N SER A 36 -12.83 18.27 8.60
CA SER A 36 -12.61 17.10 7.74
C SER A 36 -13.15 15.82 8.38
N ALA A 37 -12.89 15.62 9.68
CA ALA A 37 -13.43 14.50 10.41
C ALA A 37 -14.91 14.65 10.73
N GLY A 38 -15.60 15.75 10.40
CA GLY A 38 -17.02 15.95 10.70
C GLY A 38 -17.37 15.85 12.20
N LEU A 39 -16.51 16.41 13.05
CA LEU A 39 -16.60 16.35 14.51
C LEU A 39 -16.79 17.74 15.12
N ALA A 40 -17.54 17.82 16.22
CA ALA A 40 -17.57 19.04 17.02
C ALA A 40 -16.16 19.36 17.56
N ARG A 41 -15.77 20.64 17.57
CA ARG A 41 -14.43 21.09 17.96
C ARG A 41 -13.97 20.58 19.33
N SER A 42 -14.87 20.49 20.30
CA SER A 42 -14.58 19.93 21.63
C SER A 42 -14.28 18.43 21.60
N SER A 43 -14.98 17.67 20.73
CA SER A 43 -14.74 16.24 20.53
C SER A 43 -13.42 16.00 19.79
N ALA A 44 -13.17 16.74 18.72
CA ALA A 44 -11.91 16.69 17.98
C ALA A 44 -10.72 17.00 18.89
N HIS A 45 -10.81 18.06 19.72
CA HIS A 45 -9.75 18.40 20.67
C HIS A 45 -9.41 17.24 21.60
N ARG A 46 -10.43 16.58 22.15
CA ARG A 46 -10.23 15.47 23.10
C ARG A 46 -9.60 14.25 22.42
N LEU A 47 -10.06 13.90 21.23
CA LEU A 47 -9.52 12.77 20.45
C LEU A 47 -8.10 13.04 19.96
N VAL A 48 -7.83 14.24 19.44
CA VAL A 48 -6.48 14.64 19.01
C VAL A 48 -5.50 14.62 20.17
N ALA A 49 -5.89 15.15 21.34
CA ALA A 49 -5.05 15.11 22.54
C ALA A 49 -4.80 13.68 23.05
N GLU A 50 -5.73 12.75 22.83
CA GLU A 50 -5.55 11.33 23.14
C GLU A 50 -4.55 10.68 22.18
N LEU A 51 -4.70 10.87 20.87
CA LEU A 51 -3.75 10.39 19.86
C LEU A 51 -2.35 11.01 20.04
N GLU A 52 -2.27 12.28 20.41
CA GLU A 52 -1.00 12.97 20.70
C GLU A 52 -0.29 12.34 21.90
N ARG A 53 -1.02 12.10 23.00
CA ARG A 53 -0.47 11.43 24.19
C ARG A 53 0.01 10.02 23.89
N GLU A 54 -0.71 9.32 23.03
CA GLU A 54 -0.33 7.99 22.55
C GLU A 54 0.76 8.05 21.46
N GLY A 55 1.28 9.21 21.06
CA GLY A 55 2.31 9.32 20.02
C GLY A 55 1.85 8.91 18.61
N LEU A 56 0.54 8.78 18.41
CA LEU A 56 -0.10 8.52 17.11
C LEU A 56 -0.27 9.82 16.30
N LEU A 57 -0.31 10.97 16.96
CA LEU A 57 -0.16 12.29 16.36
C LEU A 57 0.98 13.04 17.03
N GLU A 58 1.61 13.96 16.29
CA GLU A 58 2.63 14.86 16.82
C GLU A 58 2.22 16.30 16.55
N ARG A 59 2.26 17.13 17.59
CA ARG A 59 1.99 18.56 17.48
C ARG A 59 3.27 19.32 17.15
N LEU A 60 3.23 20.14 16.11
CA LEU A 60 4.34 20.95 15.65
C LEU A 60 4.35 22.35 16.30
N PRO A 61 5.49 23.08 16.25
CA PRO A 61 5.61 24.43 16.84
C PRO A 61 4.59 25.44 16.29
N ASP A 62 4.18 25.28 15.03
CA ASP A 62 3.17 26.11 14.36
C ASP A 62 1.72 25.76 14.73
N ARG A 63 1.53 24.84 15.69
CA ARG A 63 0.24 24.32 16.16
C ARG A 63 -0.53 23.46 15.15
N THR A 64 0.12 23.04 14.07
CA THR A 64 -0.38 21.93 13.24
C THR A 64 -0.06 20.59 13.88
N TYR A 65 -0.73 19.55 13.41
CA TYR A 65 -0.50 18.16 13.77
C TYR A 65 -0.04 17.40 12.53
N ARG A 66 0.70 16.32 12.74
CA ARG A 66 1.03 15.30 11.74
C ARG A 66 0.85 13.90 12.33
N LEU A 67 0.81 12.88 11.48
CA LEU A 67 0.90 11.48 11.91
C LEU A 67 2.21 11.25 12.67
N GLY A 68 2.11 10.64 13.86
CA GLY A 68 3.24 10.40 14.75
C GLY A 68 4.00 9.11 14.45
N VAL A 69 5.27 9.04 14.87
CA VAL A 69 6.17 7.91 14.58
C VAL A 69 5.64 6.55 15.08
N ARG A 70 4.80 6.53 16.14
CA ARG A 70 4.26 5.28 16.69
C ARG A 70 3.36 4.53 15.70
N LEU A 71 2.73 5.22 14.75
CA LEU A 71 2.01 4.57 13.64
C LEU A 71 2.96 3.76 12.76
N TRP A 72 4.16 4.27 12.50
CA TRP A 72 5.18 3.53 11.77
C TRP A 72 5.70 2.34 12.57
N GLU A 73 5.86 2.47 13.89
CA GLU A 73 6.23 1.35 14.77
C GLU A 73 5.18 0.22 14.75
N TYR A 74 3.88 0.55 14.75
CA TYR A 74 2.83 -0.46 14.59
C TYR A 74 2.87 -1.11 13.20
N ALA A 75 3.07 -0.31 12.16
CA ALA A 75 3.17 -0.80 10.80
C ALA A 75 4.39 -1.74 10.62
N SER A 76 5.54 -1.40 11.22
CA SER A 76 6.79 -2.17 11.12
C SER A 76 6.75 -3.49 11.89
N ARG A 77 5.91 -3.59 12.93
CA ARG A 77 5.62 -4.85 13.65
C ARG A 77 4.72 -5.80 12.86
N THR A 78 4.08 -5.35 11.78
CA THR A 78 3.13 -6.16 11.02
C THR A 78 3.84 -7.01 9.95
N PRO A 79 3.74 -8.34 10.00
CA PRO A 79 4.10 -9.22 8.90
C PRO A 79 3.13 -8.96 7.74
N GLY A 80 3.56 -8.26 6.70
CA GLY A 80 2.66 -7.87 5.63
C GLY A 80 3.22 -6.74 4.79
N ALA A 81 2.67 -5.54 4.90
CA ALA A 81 2.97 -4.42 4.00
C ALA A 81 4.36 -3.80 4.21
N VAL A 82 4.83 -3.62 5.45
CA VAL A 82 6.15 -3.02 5.72
C VAL A 82 7.27 -4.01 5.41
N GLY A 83 7.15 -5.27 5.85
CA GLY A 83 8.10 -6.33 5.48
C GLY A 83 8.15 -6.57 3.97
N LEU A 84 6.99 -6.63 3.29
CA LEU A 84 6.93 -6.73 1.83
C LEU A 84 7.64 -5.56 1.15
N ARG A 85 7.36 -4.33 1.60
CA ARG A 85 7.98 -3.12 1.07
C ARG A 85 9.50 -3.20 1.20
N GLU A 86 10.01 -3.50 2.39
CA GLU A 86 11.46 -3.58 2.63
C GLU A 86 12.15 -4.66 1.79
N ILE A 87 11.52 -5.84 1.68
CA ILE A 87 12.01 -6.94 0.83
C ILE A 87 11.99 -6.53 -0.65
N ALA A 88 10.96 -5.81 -1.09
CA ALA A 88 10.79 -5.44 -2.48
C ALA A 88 11.70 -4.29 -2.94
N ARG A 89 12.02 -3.34 -2.05
CA ARG A 89 12.75 -2.10 -2.40
C ARG A 89 14.03 -2.33 -3.21
N PRO A 90 14.96 -3.25 -2.86
CA PRO A 90 16.16 -3.48 -3.66
C PRO A 90 15.86 -3.95 -5.09
N TRP A 91 14.85 -4.81 -5.25
CA TRP A 91 14.43 -5.32 -6.57
C TRP A 91 13.80 -4.21 -7.41
N LEU A 92 12.93 -3.40 -6.81
CA LEU A 92 12.31 -2.26 -7.48
C LEU A 92 13.34 -1.18 -7.85
N GLY A 93 14.36 -0.95 -7.00
CA GLY A 93 15.46 -0.05 -7.29
C GLY A 93 16.24 -0.48 -8.54
N ALA A 94 16.54 -1.77 -8.67
CA ALA A 94 17.21 -2.31 -9.85
C ALA A 94 16.37 -2.20 -11.14
N VAL A 95 15.03 -2.24 -11.03
CA VAL A 95 14.13 -1.95 -12.15
C VAL A 95 14.16 -0.45 -12.46
N HIS A 96 14.09 0.39 -11.44
CA HIS A 96 14.07 1.85 -11.57
C HIS A 96 15.33 2.39 -12.23
N GLU A 97 16.51 1.89 -11.88
CA GLU A 97 17.78 2.26 -12.51
C GLU A 97 17.81 2.00 -14.03
N ARG A 98 17.13 0.94 -14.49
CA ARG A 98 17.06 0.56 -15.91
C ARG A 98 15.99 1.33 -16.65
N VAL A 99 14.82 1.49 -16.04
CA VAL A 99 13.64 2.09 -16.68
C VAL A 99 13.69 3.62 -16.66
N ARG A 100 14.26 4.22 -15.61
CA ARG A 100 14.35 5.68 -15.40
C ARG A 100 13.01 6.42 -15.52
N GLN A 101 11.93 5.74 -15.15
CA GLN A 101 10.57 6.28 -15.06
C GLN A 101 10.00 5.96 -13.67
N HIS A 102 8.70 5.69 -13.55
CA HIS A 102 8.13 5.26 -12.28
C HIS A 102 8.21 3.76 -12.10
N VAL A 103 8.56 3.33 -10.89
CA VAL A 103 8.40 1.95 -10.43
C VAL A 103 7.56 1.98 -9.16
N GLN A 104 6.58 1.09 -9.05
CA GLN A 104 5.61 1.09 -7.96
C GLN A 104 5.27 -0.33 -7.51
N LEU A 105 4.91 -0.43 -6.23
CA LEU A 105 4.40 -1.65 -5.60
C LEU A 105 3.06 -1.37 -4.96
N GLY A 106 2.03 -2.08 -5.42
CA GLY A 106 0.66 -1.94 -4.95
C GLY A 106 0.16 -3.21 -4.28
N VAL A 107 -0.68 -3.06 -3.24
CA VAL A 107 -1.40 -4.15 -2.59
C VAL A 107 -2.91 -3.92 -2.70
N LEU A 108 -3.67 -5.01 -2.63
CA LEU A 108 -5.13 -4.95 -2.65
C LEU A 108 -5.65 -4.34 -1.33
N SER A 109 -6.47 -3.29 -1.42
CA SER A 109 -7.14 -2.68 -0.27
C SER A 109 -8.60 -2.40 -0.62
N GLY A 110 -9.48 -3.33 -0.27
CA GLY A 110 -10.90 -3.24 -0.61
C GLY A 110 -11.09 -3.20 -2.14
N ARG A 111 -11.57 -2.06 -2.66
CA ARG A 111 -11.80 -1.82 -4.10
C ARG A 111 -10.70 -0.99 -4.78
N ASP A 112 -9.61 -0.74 -4.07
CA ASP A 112 -8.49 0.07 -4.54
C ASP A 112 -7.16 -0.70 -4.48
N VAL A 113 -6.19 -0.18 -5.24
CA VAL A 113 -4.78 -0.43 -5.03
C VAL A 113 -4.25 0.58 -4.02
N LEU A 114 -3.59 0.11 -2.97
CA LEU A 114 -2.78 0.92 -2.08
C LEU A 114 -1.31 0.81 -2.49
N PHE A 115 -0.69 1.92 -2.90
CA PHE A 115 0.73 1.94 -3.26
C PHE A 115 1.62 2.11 -2.02
N ILE A 116 2.40 1.07 -1.72
CA ILE A 116 3.27 1.00 -0.54
C ILE A 116 4.73 1.36 -0.84
N GLU A 117 5.14 1.35 -2.12
CA GLU A 117 6.41 1.91 -2.57
C GLU A 117 6.23 2.57 -3.93
N ARG A 118 6.91 3.71 -4.13
CA ARG A 118 7.08 4.34 -5.43
C ARG A 118 8.47 4.95 -5.53
N MET A 119 9.12 4.74 -6.66
CA MET A 119 10.37 5.39 -7.06
C MET A 119 10.13 6.14 -8.37
N SER A 120 10.63 7.38 -8.48
CA SER A 120 10.48 8.23 -9.65
C SER A 120 11.79 8.95 -9.95
N THR A 121 12.06 9.18 -11.23
CA THR A 121 13.10 10.12 -11.70
C THR A 121 12.46 11.51 -11.89
N PRO A 122 13.20 12.64 -11.73
CA PRO A 122 12.64 13.99 -11.92
C PRO A 122 11.97 14.23 -13.29
N ASP A 123 12.55 13.67 -14.35
CA ASP A 123 12.05 13.82 -15.74
C ASP A 123 11.11 12.69 -16.17
N ALA A 124 10.51 11.98 -15.22
CA ALA A 124 9.56 10.91 -15.52
C ALA A 124 8.23 11.46 -16.04
N VAL A 125 7.49 10.63 -16.79
CA VAL A 125 6.15 10.96 -17.30
C VAL A 125 5.19 11.38 -16.19
N VAL A 126 4.05 12.00 -16.51
CA VAL A 126 3.02 12.23 -15.49
C VAL A 126 2.56 10.90 -14.86
N ASN A 127 2.40 10.88 -13.54
CA ASN A 127 1.81 9.77 -12.83
C ASN A 127 0.95 10.27 -11.67
N ALA A 128 -0.34 9.96 -11.73
CA ALA A 128 -1.36 10.41 -10.79
C ALA A 128 -1.31 9.73 -9.40
N THR A 129 -0.38 8.81 -9.16
CA THR A 129 -0.23 8.17 -7.83
C THR A 129 0.58 9.06 -6.87
N LEU A 130 0.38 8.90 -5.57
CA LEU A 130 1.32 9.32 -4.52
C LEU A 130 1.58 8.10 -3.63
N ILE A 131 2.68 8.09 -2.87
CA ILE A 131 2.90 7.04 -1.85
C ILE A 131 1.78 7.16 -0.81
N GLY A 132 1.09 6.07 -0.50
CA GLY A 132 -0.12 6.07 0.34
C GLY A 132 -1.40 6.46 -0.39
N GLY A 133 -1.33 6.85 -1.66
CA GLY A 133 -2.50 7.12 -2.50
C GLY A 133 -3.23 5.84 -2.92
N ARG A 134 -4.56 5.96 -3.08
CA ARG A 134 -5.45 4.89 -3.54
C ARG A 134 -5.86 5.13 -4.99
N ILE A 135 -5.83 4.10 -5.82
CA ILE A 135 -6.38 4.12 -7.19
C ILE A 135 -7.38 2.97 -7.34
N PRO A 136 -8.57 3.20 -7.93
CA PRO A 136 -9.53 2.12 -8.19
C PRO A 136 -8.92 0.97 -8.97
N LEU A 137 -9.29 -0.27 -8.61
CA LEU A 137 -8.69 -1.48 -9.17
C LEU A 137 -8.83 -1.59 -10.70
N HIS A 138 -9.96 -1.16 -11.27
CA HIS A 138 -10.22 -1.24 -12.71
C HIS A 138 -9.36 -0.27 -13.54
N ALA A 139 -8.85 0.80 -12.91
CA ALA A 139 -8.29 1.94 -13.63
C ALA A 139 -6.76 1.87 -13.79
N SER A 140 -6.08 0.89 -13.15
CA SER A 140 -4.61 0.78 -13.19
C SER A 140 -4.15 -0.63 -13.53
N SER A 141 -2.99 -0.76 -14.18
CA SER A 141 -2.37 -2.07 -14.47
C SER A 141 -2.15 -2.90 -13.20
N SER A 142 -1.63 -2.29 -12.13
CA SER A 142 -1.47 -2.95 -10.82
C SER A 142 -2.81 -3.42 -10.25
N GLY A 143 -3.87 -2.63 -10.41
CA GLY A 143 -5.20 -2.97 -9.93
C GLY A 143 -5.83 -4.11 -10.71
N LEU A 144 -5.64 -4.16 -12.02
CA LEU A 144 -6.10 -5.26 -12.85
C LEU A 144 -5.39 -6.56 -12.51
N VAL A 145 -4.08 -6.53 -12.24
CA VAL A 145 -3.33 -7.70 -11.75
C VAL A 145 -3.87 -8.21 -10.42
N LEU A 146 -4.10 -7.31 -9.46
CA LEU A 146 -4.62 -7.68 -8.14
C LEU A 146 -6.05 -8.21 -8.23
N LEU A 147 -6.94 -7.51 -8.93
CA LEU A 147 -8.35 -7.87 -9.09
C LEU A 147 -8.51 -9.19 -9.86
N ALA A 148 -7.64 -9.48 -10.82
CA ALA A 148 -7.67 -10.72 -11.57
C ALA A 148 -7.47 -11.97 -10.68
N HIS A 149 -6.85 -11.79 -9.50
CA HIS A 149 -6.55 -12.86 -8.54
C HIS A 149 -7.23 -12.63 -7.18
N ALA A 150 -8.11 -11.63 -7.08
CA ALA A 150 -8.85 -11.34 -5.85
C ALA A 150 -9.96 -12.38 -5.61
N ASP A 151 -10.51 -12.37 -4.40
CA ASP A 151 -11.69 -13.16 -4.07
C ASP A 151 -12.86 -12.84 -5.03
N PRO A 152 -13.64 -13.84 -5.48
CA PRO A 152 -14.77 -13.61 -6.38
C PRO A 152 -15.76 -12.53 -5.91
N SER A 153 -15.94 -12.36 -4.60
CA SER A 153 -16.80 -11.30 -4.04
C SER A 153 -16.25 -9.90 -4.32
N VAL A 154 -14.93 -9.71 -4.29
CA VAL A 154 -14.28 -8.44 -4.63
C VAL A 154 -14.40 -8.17 -6.13
N ILE A 155 -14.22 -9.21 -6.96
CA ILE A 155 -14.40 -9.11 -8.41
C ILE A 155 -15.82 -8.65 -8.76
N ALA A 156 -16.83 -9.30 -8.17
CA ALA A 156 -18.23 -8.92 -8.35
C ALA A 156 -18.50 -7.49 -7.86
N ALA A 157 -18.05 -7.15 -6.65
CA ALA A 157 -18.26 -5.83 -6.06
C ALA A 157 -17.64 -4.68 -6.88
N VAL A 158 -16.51 -4.91 -7.55
CA VAL A 158 -15.93 -3.91 -8.47
C VAL A 158 -16.71 -3.88 -9.79
N ALA A 159 -17.01 -5.04 -10.38
CA ALA A 159 -17.70 -5.13 -11.66
C ALA A 159 -19.13 -4.53 -11.64
N GLU A 160 -19.80 -4.58 -10.49
CA GLU A 160 -21.14 -4.03 -10.25
C GLU A 160 -21.11 -2.56 -9.79
N SER A 161 -19.93 -2.00 -9.51
CA SER A 161 -19.79 -0.61 -9.06
C SER A 161 -19.78 0.39 -10.21
N ASP A 162 -20.02 1.66 -9.89
CA ASP A 162 -19.83 2.75 -10.83
C ASP A 162 -18.33 2.96 -11.09
N LEU A 163 -17.88 2.55 -12.27
CA LEU A 163 -16.47 2.58 -12.66
C LEU A 163 -16.09 4.00 -13.07
N ARG A 164 -15.41 4.71 -12.16
CA ARG A 164 -14.88 6.06 -12.45
C ARG A 164 -14.05 6.04 -13.74
N VAL A 165 -14.43 6.90 -14.68
CA VAL A 165 -13.74 7.13 -15.96
C VAL A 165 -12.82 8.33 -15.80
N TYR A 166 -11.53 8.16 -16.13
CA TYR A 166 -10.53 9.22 -16.07
C TYR A 166 -10.21 9.76 -17.46
N THR A 167 -10.22 8.88 -18.46
CA THR A 167 -9.97 9.20 -19.88
C THR A 167 -10.86 8.35 -20.77
N ASP A 168 -10.76 8.56 -22.09
CA ASP A 168 -11.46 7.71 -23.06
C ASP A 168 -10.98 6.26 -23.11
N HIS A 169 -9.84 5.97 -22.51
CA HIS A 169 -9.24 4.64 -22.45
C HIS A 169 -9.55 3.90 -21.14
N THR A 170 -10.11 4.55 -20.13
CA THR A 170 -10.47 3.87 -18.88
C THR A 170 -11.58 2.85 -19.13
N ILE A 171 -11.46 1.64 -18.56
CA ILE A 171 -12.51 0.61 -18.58
C ILE A 171 -13.79 1.19 -17.96
N ARG A 172 -14.93 1.03 -18.66
CA ARG A 172 -16.20 1.69 -18.32
C ARG A 172 -17.27 0.73 -17.82
N THR A 173 -17.15 -0.55 -18.14
CA THR A 173 -18.20 -1.54 -17.83
C THR A 173 -17.63 -2.79 -17.15
N GLY A 174 -18.45 -3.45 -16.32
CA GLY A 174 -18.11 -4.74 -15.72
C GLY A 174 -17.84 -5.83 -16.76
N THR A 175 -18.47 -5.77 -17.94
CA THR A 175 -18.25 -6.71 -19.05
C THR A 175 -16.86 -6.53 -19.66
N GLU A 176 -16.45 -5.29 -19.96
CA GLU A 176 -15.08 -4.97 -20.40
C GLU A 176 -14.06 -5.42 -19.36
N LEU A 177 -14.30 -5.07 -18.09
CA LEU A 177 -13.45 -5.45 -16.97
C LEU A 177 -13.27 -6.97 -16.92
N SER A 178 -14.37 -7.73 -16.99
CA SER A 178 -14.33 -9.20 -16.95
C SER A 178 -13.52 -9.81 -18.11
N ALA A 179 -13.60 -9.23 -19.30
CA ALA A 179 -12.77 -9.65 -20.43
C ALA A 179 -11.28 -9.38 -20.18
N VAL A 180 -10.96 -8.20 -19.66
CA VAL A 180 -9.58 -7.82 -19.30
C VAL A 180 -9.03 -8.72 -18.20
N LEU A 181 -9.78 -8.99 -17.14
CA LEU A 181 -9.31 -9.85 -16.04
C LEU A 181 -9.02 -11.28 -16.50
N ARG A 182 -9.79 -11.83 -17.44
CA ARG A 182 -9.49 -13.14 -18.05
C ARG A 182 -8.16 -13.11 -18.80
N ARG A 183 -7.91 -12.06 -19.56
CA ARG A 183 -6.65 -11.87 -20.29
C ARG A 183 -5.47 -11.75 -19.33
N VAL A 184 -5.60 -10.95 -18.28
CA VAL A 184 -4.56 -10.76 -17.25
C VAL A 184 -4.22 -12.08 -16.56
N ARG A 185 -5.20 -12.94 -16.25
CA ARG A 185 -4.95 -14.29 -15.71
C ARG A 185 -4.20 -15.18 -16.69
N ALA A 186 -4.54 -15.12 -17.98
CA ALA A 186 -3.92 -15.96 -19.00
C ALA A 186 -2.48 -15.52 -19.33
N GLU A 187 -2.24 -14.22 -19.39
CA GLU A 187 -0.95 -13.65 -19.79
C GLU A 187 0.00 -13.44 -18.60
N GLY A 188 -0.52 -13.29 -17.38
CA GLY A 188 0.27 -13.07 -16.17
C GLY A 188 0.76 -11.64 -15.99
N TRP A 189 0.23 -10.68 -16.74
CA TRP A 189 0.54 -9.26 -16.65
C TRP A 189 -0.63 -8.41 -17.14
N ALA A 190 -0.59 -7.10 -16.84
CA ALA A 190 -1.56 -6.13 -17.34
C ALA A 190 -0.85 -4.91 -17.92
N VAL A 191 -1.41 -4.36 -19.00
CA VAL A 191 -1.03 -3.06 -19.57
C VAL A 191 -2.27 -2.17 -19.65
N THR A 192 -2.08 -0.91 -19.26
CA THR A 192 -3.11 0.13 -19.32
C THR A 192 -2.51 1.36 -20.00
N GLU A 193 -2.89 1.61 -21.24
CA GLU A 193 -2.42 2.75 -22.04
C GLU A 193 -3.42 3.90 -21.90
N GLY A 194 -2.97 5.02 -21.34
CA GLY A 194 -3.82 6.21 -21.26
C GLY A 194 -4.96 6.12 -20.25
N HIS A 195 -5.09 5.06 -19.44
CA HIS A 195 -6.26 4.84 -18.58
C HIS A 195 -6.49 5.94 -17.53
N ILE A 196 -5.43 6.52 -16.97
CA ILE A 196 -5.51 7.59 -15.97
C ILE A 196 -5.08 8.93 -16.56
N HIS A 197 -4.02 8.92 -17.36
CA HIS A 197 -3.53 10.10 -18.07
C HIS A 197 -3.10 9.69 -19.48
N PRO A 198 -3.45 10.44 -20.55
CA PRO A 198 -3.22 10.02 -21.94
C PRO A 198 -1.76 9.67 -22.28
N GLU A 199 -0.82 10.42 -21.71
CA GLU A 199 0.62 10.24 -21.97
C GLU A 199 1.25 9.07 -21.21
N SER A 200 0.51 8.43 -20.31
CA SER A 200 1.06 7.45 -19.36
C SER A 200 0.57 6.05 -19.67
N ARG A 201 1.51 5.12 -19.77
CA ARG A 201 1.28 3.68 -19.86
C ARG A 201 1.71 2.97 -18.60
N GLY A 202 0.77 2.30 -17.95
CA GLY A 202 1.02 1.41 -16.82
C GLY A 202 1.26 -0.03 -17.28
N ILE A 203 2.23 -0.70 -16.66
CA ILE A 203 2.55 -2.12 -16.89
C ILE A 203 2.75 -2.78 -15.53
N ALA A 204 2.13 -3.92 -15.28
CA ALA A 204 2.27 -4.60 -13.98
C ALA A 204 2.27 -6.12 -14.09
N VAL A 205 2.91 -6.76 -13.12
CA VAL A 205 3.00 -8.22 -12.95
C VAL A 205 2.65 -8.62 -11.51
N PRO A 206 2.16 -9.83 -11.26
CA PRO A 206 1.87 -10.31 -9.91
C PRO A 206 3.15 -10.63 -9.14
N VAL A 207 3.16 -10.29 -7.86
CA VAL A 207 4.12 -10.76 -6.86
C VAL A 207 3.41 -11.76 -5.98
N HIS A 208 3.95 -12.97 -5.90
CA HIS A 208 3.32 -14.06 -5.16
C HIS A 208 3.84 -14.11 -3.72
N GLY A 209 2.93 -14.45 -2.80
CA GLY A 209 3.27 -14.79 -1.44
C GLY A 209 3.83 -16.21 -1.32
N PRO A 210 4.29 -16.60 -0.12
CA PRO A 210 4.78 -17.96 0.14
C PRO A 210 3.73 -19.06 -0.05
N ASP A 211 2.45 -18.70 0.07
CA ASP A 211 1.29 -19.59 -0.16
C ASP A 211 0.91 -19.73 -1.65
N GLY A 212 1.66 -19.07 -2.54
CA GLY A 212 1.40 -19.07 -3.99
C GLY A 212 0.27 -18.15 -4.44
N SER A 213 -0.38 -17.43 -3.52
CA SER A 213 -1.39 -16.42 -3.88
C SER A 213 -0.74 -15.07 -4.25
N VAL A 214 -1.48 -14.19 -4.92
CA VAL A 214 -0.95 -12.86 -5.31
C VAL A 214 -1.11 -11.88 -4.15
N TYR A 215 0.01 -11.49 -3.53
CA TYR A 215 0.02 -10.53 -2.42
C TYR A 215 0.12 -9.08 -2.89
N ALA A 216 0.79 -8.86 -4.02
CA ALA A 216 1.06 -7.52 -4.53
C ALA A 216 1.16 -7.50 -6.05
N ALA A 217 1.17 -6.30 -6.63
CA ALA A 217 1.51 -6.08 -8.02
C ALA A 217 2.70 -5.12 -8.11
N ALA A 218 3.76 -5.56 -8.80
CA ALA A 218 4.89 -4.72 -9.15
C ALA A 218 4.66 -4.13 -10.53
N GLY A 219 4.85 -2.84 -10.70
CA GLY A 219 4.59 -2.19 -11.97
C GLY A 219 5.49 -1.01 -12.29
N VAL A 220 5.48 -0.63 -13.55
CA VAL A 220 6.10 0.60 -14.05
C VAL A 220 5.06 1.50 -14.70
N VAL A 221 5.30 2.80 -14.65
CA VAL A 221 4.57 3.78 -15.46
C VAL A 221 5.58 4.50 -16.34
N VAL A 222 5.36 4.42 -17.65
CA VAL A 222 6.27 4.89 -18.71
C VAL A 222 5.48 5.73 -19.72
N PRO A 223 6.14 6.53 -20.59
CA PRO A 223 5.46 7.24 -21.67
C PRO A 223 4.69 6.30 -22.61
N THR A 224 3.57 6.79 -23.14
CA THR A 224 2.85 6.15 -24.24
C THR A 224 3.57 6.46 -25.56
N ASP A 225 4.48 5.58 -25.99
CA ASP A 225 5.31 5.76 -27.20
C ASP A 225 5.10 4.67 -28.28
N GLY A 226 4.13 3.78 -28.05
CA GLY A 226 3.83 2.65 -28.95
C GLY A 226 4.86 1.50 -28.90
N SER A 227 5.87 1.56 -28.02
CA SER A 227 6.85 0.50 -27.85
C SER A 227 6.22 -0.78 -27.30
N SER A 228 6.82 -1.94 -27.58
CA SER A 228 6.35 -3.22 -27.02
C SER A 228 6.47 -3.22 -25.48
N PRO A 229 5.45 -3.71 -24.73
CA PRO A 229 5.54 -3.83 -23.27
C PRO A 229 6.45 -4.99 -22.82
N ALA A 230 6.80 -5.92 -23.71
CA ALA A 230 7.49 -7.16 -23.38
C ALA A 230 8.80 -6.97 -22.58
N PRO A 231 9.71 -6.01 -22.91
CA PRO A 231 10.93 -5.81 -22.14
C PRO A 231 10.65 -5.39 -20.68
N TYR A 232 9.63 -4.55 -20.46
CA TYR A 232 9.22 -4.14 -19.11
C TYR A 232 8.60 -5.30 -18.34
N VAL A 233 7.77 -6.10 -19.00
CA VAL A 233 7.16 -7.30 -18.43
C VAL A 233 8.23 -8.31 -18.00
N GLU A 234 9.23 -8.57 -18.83
CA GLU A 234 10.34 -9.48 -18.50
C GLU A 234 11.14 -8.97 -17.28
N LEU A 235 11.49 -7.68 -17.30
CA LEU A 235 12.21 -7.04 -16.21
C LEU A 235 11.42 -7.09 -14.89
N LEU A 236 10.12 -6.79 -14.94
CA LEU A 236 9.22 -6.86 -13.80
C LEU A 236 9.06 -8.30 -13.29
N HIS A 237 8.90 -9.30 -14.16
CA HIS A 237 8.82 -10.70 -13.73
C HIS A 237 10.10 -11.19 -13.07
N ARG A 238 11.27 -10.70 -13.53
CA ARG A 238 12.54 -11.00 -12.86
C ARG A 238 12.57 -10.42 -11.44
N ALA A 239 12.15 -9.16 -11.28
CA ALA A 239 12.03 -8.54 -9.97
C ALA A 239 11.00 -9.27 -9.09
N ALA A 240 9.79 -9.53 -9.58
CA ALA A 240 8.73 -10.20 -8.85
C ALA A 240 9.13 -11.60 -8.37
N ARG A 241 9.88 -12.37 -9.18
CA ARG A 241 10.45 -13.66 -8.75
C ARG A 241 11.47 -13.52 -7.62
N GLY A 242 12.33 -12.50 -7.70
CA GLY A 242 13.26 -12.17 -6.62
C GLY A 242 12.55 -11.80 -5.32
N ILE A 243 11.53 -10.94 -5.41
CA ILE A 243 10.69 -10.54 -4.28
C ILE A 243 9.98 -11.76 -3.68
N THR A 244 9.36 -12.60 -4.52
CA THR A 244 8.65 -13.82 -4.09
C THR A 244 9.59 -14.77 -3.34
N ARG A 245 10.81 -14.97 -3.84
CA ARG A 245 11.82 -15.81 -3.19
C ARG A 245 12.24 -15.24 -1.84
N ASP A 246 12.59 -13.96 -1.79
CA ASP A 246 13.05 -13.31 -0.58
C ASP A 246 11.92 -13.24 0.48
N LEU A 247 10.66 -13.09 0.05
CA LEU A 247 9.47 -13.26 0.90
C LEU A 247 9.38 -14.68 1.46
N ALA A 248 9.48 -15.70 0.60
CA ALA A 248 9.41 -17.09 1.05
C ALA A 248 10.53 -17.43 2.06
N GLU A 249 11.73 -16.89 1.88
CA GLU A 249 12.83 -17.05 2.84
C GLU A 249 12.53 -16.37 4.18
N ALA A 250 12.05 -15.12 4.14
CA ALA A 250 11.68 -14.38 5.34
C ALA A 250 10.54 -15.05 6.13
N TYR A 251 9.61 -15.72 5.44
CA TYR A 251 8.50 -16.47 6.06
C TYR A 251 8.88 -17.91 6.47
N ARG A 252 9.91 -18.53 5.88
CA ARG A 252 10.38 -19.88 6.25
C ARG A 252 11.18 -19.93 7.54
N ALA A 253 11.79 -18.82 7.96
CA ALA A 253 12.66 -18.76 9.12
C ALA A 253 11.94 -19.00 10.48
N ASP A 254 10.61 -19.14 10.49
CA ASP A 254 9.79 -19.32 11.71
C ASP A 254 9.12 -20.71 11.83
N VAL A 255 9.45 -21.69 10.99
CA VAL A 255 8.79 -23.03 11.08
C VAL A 255 9.35 -23.89 12.22
N ASP A 256 10.50 -23.55 12.82
CA ASP A 256 10.97 -24.18 14.06
C ASP A 256 10.47 -23.41 15.31
N GLU A 257 9.30 -23.86 15.78
CA GLU A 257 8.89 -23.98 17.20
C GLU A 257 9.06 -22.77 18.16
N ARG A 258 8.60 -21.54 17.87
CA ARG A 258 8.15 -20.62 18.94
C ARG A 258 6.97 -19.73 18.51
N PRO A 259 5.84 -19.70 19.27
CA PRO A 259 4.73 -18.79 18.99
C PRO A 259 5.07 -17.29 19.19
N HIS A 260 6.18 -16.98 19.86
CA HIS A 260 6.66 -15.62 20.14
C HIS A 260 8.18 -15.53 19.83
N GLY A 261 8.59 -14.62 18.94
CA GLY A 261 9.97 -14.41 18.51
C GLY A 261 10.14 -13.28 17.49
N ILE A 262 11.37 -12.80 17.32
CA ILE A 262 11.71 -11.76 16.33
C ILE A 262 11.60 -12.37 14.93
N ARG A 263 10.50 -12.07 14.23
CA ARG A 263 10.32 -12.51 12.85
C ARG A 263 11.37 -11.85 11.97
N ARG A 264 12.07 -12.63 11.15
CA ARG A 264 13.18 -12.20 10.27
C ARG A 264 12.70 -11.40 9.03
N LEU A 265 11.81 -10.44 9.25
CA LEU A 265 11.19 -9.61 8.22
C LEU A 265 11.93 -8.28 8.02
N MET A 266 12.74 -7.87 9.00
CA MET A 266 13.63 -6.72 8.93
C MET A 266 15.04 -7.19 8.51
N ARG A 267 15.66 -6.55 7.52
CA ARG A 267 17.06 -6.82 7.17
C ARG A 267 17.99 -6.27 8.27
N GLY A 268 18.38 -7.12 9.20
CA GLY A 268 19.48 -6.89 10.16
C GLY A 268 20.73 -7.68 9.76
N SER A 269 21.91 -7.24 10.22
CA SER A 269 23.10 -8.08 10.07
C SER A 269 22.92 -9.38 10.88
N THR A 270 23.51 -10.49 10.43
CA THR A 270 23.44 -11.77 11.18
C THR A 270 23.93 -11.61 12.62
N ARG A 271 24.91 -10.73 12.86
CA ARG A 271 25.38 -10.40 14.22
C ARG A 271 24.36 -9.58 15.01
N SER A 272 23.63 -8.67 14.36
CA SER A 272 22.56 -7.88 14.99
C SER A 272 21.38 -8.77 15.39
N LEU A 273 20.99 -9.71 14.53
CA LEU A 273 19.92 -10.67 14.82
C LEU A 273 20.31 -11.59 15.97
N ALA A 274 21.52 -12.16 15.94
CA ALA A 274 22.02 -13.01 17.03
C ALA A 274 22.14 -12.25 18.38
N TYR A 275 22.49 -10.96 18.34
CA TYR A 275 22.49 -10.11 19.53
C TYR A 275 21.08 -9.88 20.06
N LEU A 276 20.12 -9.54 19.19
CA LEU A 276 18.73 -9.31 19.61
C LEU A 276 18.07 -10.58 20.16
N GLU A 277 18.34 -11.75 19.58
CA GLU A 277 17.89 -13.06 20.09
C GLU A 277 18.52 -13.42 21.44
N SER A 278 19.71 -12.87 21.75
CA SER A 278 20.39 -13.08 23.04
C SER A 278 19.85 -12.20 24.17
N LEU A 279 18.96 -11.25 23.86
CA LEU A 279 18.32 -10.41 24.88
C LEU A 279 17.12 -11.17 25.47
N GLU A 280 17.11 -11.37 26.78
CA GLU A 280 15.98 -12.02 27.49
C GLU A 280 14.68 -11.21 27.45
N HIS A 281 14.76 -9.91 27.13
CA HIS A 281 13.64 -8.98 27.01
C HIS A 281 13.83 -8.04 25.80
N ASP A 282 12.72 -7.62 25.18
CA ASP A 282 12.76 -6.64 24.08
C ASP A 282 13.34 -5.30 24.58
N PRO A 283 14.49 -4.83 24.04
CA PRO A 283 15.09 -3.58 24.48
C PRO A 283 14.23 -2.34 24.17
N ALA A 284 13.18 -2.47 23.36
CA ALA A 284 12.21 -1.42 23.06
C ALA A 284 10.91 -1.50 23.91
N ASP A 285 10.79 -2.46 24.82
CA ASP A 285 9.67 -2.53 25.77
C ASP A 285 9.92 -1.53 26.92
N PRO A 286 9.10 -0.47 27.06
CA PRO A 286 9.27 0.50 28.14
C PRO A 286 8.92 -0.08 29.53
N GLY A 287 8.53 -1.34 29.62
CA GLY A 287 8.15 -1.98 30.87
C GLY A 287 6.76 -1.52 31.30
N LEU A 288 5.80 -2.43 31.26
CA LEU A 288 4.59 -2.28 32.05
C LEU A 288 4.99 -2.35 33.53
N SER A 289 5.12 -1.19 34.16
CA SER A 289 5.09 -1.02 35.61
C SER A 289 3.92 -0.11 35.99
#